data_AF-A0A1C5C1J7-F1
#
_entry.id   AF-A0A1C5C1J7-F1
#
_cell.length_a   1.000
_cell.length_b   1.000
_cell.length_c   1.000
_cell.angle_alpha   90.00
_cell.angle_beta   90.00
_cell.angle_gamma   90.00
#
_symmetry.space_group_name_H-M   'P 1'
#
loop_
_entity.id
_entity.type
_entity.pdbx_description
1 polymer ?
#
loop_
_entity_poly.entity_id
_entity_poly.type
_entity_poly.pdbx_seq_one_letter_code
_entity_poly.pdbx_strand_id
1 'polypeptide(L)'
;MTDDTSGTLDEALERLHASGPERLGWLSNHAPMAVEALVRHGQGRTVHRWLDRYRHKLEEMPRPHARITEENWHEALGDPRRLADWPAYFERELAGRPWRDVLAVWWPRLLPGIAGGATHPVIRVGHAVRTLLDDPDPGATTAPRTAELAHALGYWAAR
;
A
#
# COMPACT_ATOMS: atom_id res chain seq x y z
N MET A 1 27.42 -13.59 4.02
CA MET A 1 26.43 -13.51 2.92
C MET A 1 25.26 -12.73 3.46
N THR A 2 25.16 -11.46 3.10
CA THR A 2 23.95 -10.66 3.32
C THR A 2 22.89 -11.25 2.39
N ASP A 3 21.93 -11.96 2.97
CA ASP A 3 20.77 -12.47 2.27
C ASP A 3 20.05 -11.25 1.66
N ASP A 4 19.75 -11.27 0.37
CA ASP A 4 19.08 -10.16 -0.31
C ASP A 4 17.60 -10.13 0.10
N THR A 5 17.35 -9.66 1.32
CA THR A 5 16.01 -9.55 1.90
C THR A 5 15.21 -8.41 1.25
N SER A 6 15.89 -7.51 0.54
CA SER A 6 15.29 -6.43 -0.26
C SER A 6 14.43 -7.03 -1.38
N GLY A 7 15.00 -7.96 -2.16
CA GLY A 7 14.25 -8.67 -3.21
C GLY A 7 13.04 -9.44 -2.68
N THR A 8 13.16 -10.09 -1.51
CA THR A 8 12.04 -10.82 -0.89
C THR A 8 10.85 -9.91 -0.54
N LEU A 9 11.11 -8.71 -0.02
CA LEU A 9 10.03 -7.75 0.28
C LEU A 9 9.33 -7.32 -1.00
N ASP A 10 10.12 -6.97 -2.00
CA ASP A 10 9.63 -6.40 -3.25
C ASP A 10 8.76 -7.43 -4.01
N GLU A 11 9.22 -8.67 -4.14
CA GLU A 11 8.43 -9.77 -4.71
C GLU A 11 7.14 -10.07 -3.92
N ALA A 12 7.18 -9.95 -2.59
CA ALA A 12 6.00 -10.17 -1.75
C ALA A 12 4.97 -9.05 -1.92
N LEU A 13 5.42 -7.80 -2.04
CA LEU A 13 4.55 -6.64 -2.30
C LEU A 13 3.88 -6.76 -3.67
N GLU A 14 4.62 -7.08 -4.73
CA GLU A 14 4.05 -7.28 -6.07
C GLU A 14 2.94 -8.32 -6.09
N ARG A 15 3.13 -9.45 -5.40
CA ARG A 15 2.08 -10.47 -5.24
C ARG A 15 0.85 -9.96 -4.50
N LEU A 16 1.05 -9.10 -3.50
CA LEU A 16 -0.02 -8.57 -2.66
C LEU A 16 -0.81 -7.44 -3.32
N HIS A 17 -0.21 -6.68 -4.23
CA HIS A 17 -0.88 -5.64 -5.00
C HIS A 17 -2.00 -6.15 -5.90
N ALA A 18 -1.97 -7.44 -6.26
CA ALA A 18 -3.07 -8.11 -6.95
C ALA A 18 -4.30 -8.39 -6.06
N SER A 19 -4.20 -8.19 -4.74
CA SER A 19 -5.28 -8.46 -3.77
C SER A 19 -5.89 -7.17 -3.21
N GLY A 20 -7.15 -7.24 -2.81
CA GLY A 20 -7.84 -6.14 -2.14
C GLY A 20 -7.22 -5.77 -0.79
N PRO A 21 -7.42 -4.53 -0.32
CA PRO A 21 -6.93 -4.08 0.98
C PRO A 21 -7.79 -4.58 2.16
N GLU A 22 -8.86 -5.33 1.89
CA GLU A 22 -9.81 -5.84 2.88
C GLU A 22 -10.20 -7.29 2.60
N ARG A 23 -10.82 -7.91 3.61
CA ARG A 23 -11.47 -9.21 3.57
C ARG A 23 -12.74 -9.21 4.41
N LEU A 24 -13.68 -10.10 4.11
CA LEU A 24 -14.95 -10.25 4.82
C LEU A 24 -15.69 -8.90 4.99
N GLY A 25 -15.68 -8.09 3.94
CA GLY A 25 -16.37 -6.80 3.85
C GLY A 25 -15.63 -5.59 4.42
N TRP A 26 -14.96 -5.72 5.56
CA TRP A 26 -14.35 -4.56 6.26
C TRP A 26 -13.07 -4.87 7.06
N LEU A 27 -12.64 -6.14 7.13
CA LEU A 27 -11.45 -6.49 7.89
C LEU A 27 -10.22 -6.18 7.04
N SER A 28 -9.31 -5.35 7.55
CA SER A 28 -8.11 -5.00 6.78
C SER A 28 -7.29 -6.23 6.41
N ASN A 29 -6.74 -6.22 5.19
CA ASN A 29 -5.72 -7.15 4.76
C ASN A 29 -4.39 -6.74 5.40
N HIS A 30 -3.92 -7.53 6.37
CA HIS A 30 -2.70 -7.22 7.11
C HIS A 30 -1.42 -7.61 6.38
N ALA A 31 -1.51 -8.36 5.28
CA ALA A 31 -0.35 -9.00 4.69
C ALA A 31 0.78 -8.03 4.31
N PRO A 32 0.54 -6.87 3.66
CA PRO A 32 1.62 -5.93 3.32
C PRO A 32 2.39 -5.42 4.56
N MET A 33 1.67 -5.11 5.64
CA MET A 33 2.27 -4.70 6.91
C MET A 33 3.03 -5.85 7.59
N ALA A 34 2.50 -7.07 7.51
CA ALA A 34 3.12 -8.25 8.10
C ALA A 34 4.40 -8.67 7.36
N VAL A 35 4.42 -8.63 6.01
CA VAL A 35 5.64 -8.96 5.25
C VAL A 35 6.74 -7.93 5.46
N GLU A 36 6.41 -6.63 5.53
CA GLU A 36 7.37 -5.58 5.92
C GLU A 36 7.96 -5.88 7.31
N ALA A 37 7.11 -6.16 8.31
CA ALA A 37 7.56 -6.43 9.66
C ALA A 37 8.47 -7.68 9.73
N LEU A 38 8.11 -8.76 9.02
CA LEU A 38 8.93 -9.97 8.95
C LEU A 38 10.31 -9.68 8.34
N VAL A 39 10.36 -8.98 7.21
CA VAL A 39 11.64 -8.64 6.54
C VAL A 39 12.49 -7.76 7.46
N ARG A 40 11.90 -6.70 8.03
CA ARG A 40 12.59 -5.78 8.94
C ARG A 40 13.19 -6.48 10.16
N HIS A 41 12.57 -7.56 10.63
CA HIS A 41 13.06 -8.37 11.75
C HIS A 41 13.90 -9.58 11.32
N GLY A 42 14.48 -9.56 10.12
CA GLY A 42 15.41 -10.58 9.64
C GLY A 42 14.75 -11.92 9.29
N GLN A 43 13.44 -11.95 9.11
CA GLN A 43 12.65 -13.15 8.79
C GLN A 43 12.32 -13.26 7.29
N GLY A 44 13.04 -12.55 6.41
CA GLY A 44 12.82 -12.54 4.95
C GLY A 44 12.62 -13.94 4.36
N ARG A 45 13.50 -14.88 4.70
CA ARG A 45 13.44 -16.29 4.24
C ARG A 45 12.12 -17.01 4.52
N THR A 46 11.29 -16.51 5.45
CA THR A 46 10.01 -17.11 5.81
C THR A 46 8.81 -16.49 5.08
N VAL A 47 8.99 -15.33 4.45
CA VAL A 47 7.92 -14.48 3.91
C VAL A 47 7.07 -15.21 2.89
N HIS A 48 7.67 -15.77 1.84
CA HIS A 48 6.88 -16.44 0.80
C HIS A 48 6.09 -17.63 1.35
N ARG A 49 6.71 -18.46 2.21
CA ARG A 49 6.01 -19.58 2.87
C ARG A 49 4.91 -19.10 3.81
N TRP A 50 5.07 -17.95 4.46
CA TRP A 50 4.02 -17.34 5.26
C TRP A 50 2.88 -16.83 4.38
N LEU A 51 3.21 -16.15 3.27
CA LEU A 51 2.24 -15.61 2.31
C LEU A 51 1.42 -16.71 1.64
N ASP A 52 2.04 -17.83 1.27
CA ASP A 52 1.35 -19.01 0.71
C ASP A 52 0.33 -19.60 1.69
N ARG A 53 0.61 -19.52 2.99
CA ARG A 53 -0.36 -19.91 4.04
C ARG A 53 -1.41 -18.83 4.27
N TYR A 54 -1.05 -17.55 4.17
CA TYR A 54 -1.95 -16.42 4.36
C TYR A 54 -2.97 -16.27 3.22
N ARG A 55 -2.65 -16.77 2.01
CA ARG A 55 -3.45 -16.58 0.78
C ARG A 55 -4.96 -16.83 0.92
N HIS A 56 -5.37 -17.76 1.79
CA HIS A 56 -6.79 -18.07 2.01
C HIS A 56 -7.58 -16.93 2.66
N LYS A 57 -6.89 -15.89 3.16
CA LYS A 57 -7.46 -14.67 3.72
C LYS A 57 -7.46 -13.50 2.74
N LEU A 58 -6.79 -13.64 1.58
CA LEU A 58 -6.74 -12.59 0.57
C LEU A 58 -8.01 -12.68 -0.29
N GLU A 59 -8.59 -11.52 -0.55
CA GLU A 59 -9.70 -11.37 -1.48
C GLU A 59 -9.22 -10.61 -2.72
N GLU A 60 -9.90 -10.83 -3.84
CA GLU A 60 -9.59 -10.17 -5.11
C GLU A 60 -9.74 -8.65 -4.97
N MET A 61 -8.91 -7.90 -5.70
CA MET A 61 -9.12 -6.46 -5.83
C MET A 61 -10.51 -6.21 -6.47
N PRO A 62 -11.33 -5.29 -5.93
CA PRO A 62 -12.58 -4.94 -6.58
C PRO A 62 -12.32 -4.34 -7.96
N ARG A 63 -13.34 -4.37 -8.83
CA ARG A 63 -13.23 -3.74 -10.15
C ARG A 63 -13.16 -2.22 -10.01
N PRO A 64 -12.32 -1.54 -10.81
CA PRO A 64 -12.34 -0.08 -10.92
C PRO A 64 -13.74 0.42 -11.26
N HIS A 65 -14.13 1.55 -10.67
CA HIS A 65 -15.44 2.17 -10.87
C HIS A 65 -15.37 3.32 -11.86
N ALA A 66 -14.51 4.31 -11.59
CA ALA A 66 -14.32 5.46 -12.47
C ALA A 66 -12.96 6.12 -12.24
N ARG A 67 -12.36 6.64 -13.32
CA ARG A 67 -11.07 7.32 -13.24
C ARG A 67 -11.12 8.53 -12.30
N ILE A 68 -10.20 8.57 -11.34
CA ILE A 68 -9.95 9.75 -10.50
C ILE A 68 -8.95 10.68 -11.20
N THR A 69 -9.19 11.98 -11.15
CA THR A 69 -8.38 13.06 -11.75
C THR A 69 -8.15 14.19 -10.76
N GLU A 70 -7.30 15.17 -11.11
CA GLU A 70 -7.05 16.34 -10.27
C GLU A 70 -8.32 17.19 -10.07
N GLU A 71 -9.25 17.14 -11.01
CA GLU A 71 -10.51 17.91 -10.98
C GLU A 71 -11.60 17.23 -10.13
N ASN A 72 -11.57 15.90 -10.00
CA ASN A 72 -12.70 15.15 -9.42
C ASN A 72 -12.37 14.35 -8.14
N TRP A 73 -11.12 14.35 -7.67
CA TRP A 73 -10.72 13.51 -6.54
C TRP A 73 -11.50 13.80 -5.26
N HIS A 74 -11.91 15.06 -5.04
CA HIS A 74 -12.70 15.47 -3.88
C HIS A 74 -14.01 14.70 -3.77
N GLU A 75 -14.65 14.38 -4.89
CA GLU A 75 -15.91 13.64 -4.95
C GLU A 75 -15.73 12.13 -4.70
N ALA A 76 -14.50 11.63 -4.85
CA ALA A 76 -14.15 10.23 -4.66
C ALA A 76 -13.69 9.90 -3.23
N LEU A 77 -13.43 10.91 -2.39
CA LEU A 77 -12.95 10.72 -1.03
C LEU A 77 -14.00 10.03 -0.15
N GLY A 78 -13.58 9.02 0.59
CA GLY A 78 -14.43 8.27 1.51
C GLY A 78 -15.47 7.39 0.83
N ASP A 79 -15.47 7.25 -0.50
CA ASP A 79 -16.37 6.37 -1.24
C ASP A 79 -15.75 4.96 -1.41
N PRO A 80 -16.26 3.92 -0.73
CA PRO A 80 -15.71 2.58 -0.81
C PRO A 80 -15.79 1.96 -2.21
N ARG A 81 -16.68 2.46 -3.07
CA ARG A 81 -16.78 2.00 -4.47
C ARG A 81 -15.54 2.38 -5.28
N ARG A 82 -14.78 3.38 -4.83
CA ARG A 82 -13.57 3.91 -5.49
C ARG A 82 -12.29 3.23 -5.02
N LEU A 83 -12.38 2.17 -4.20
CA LEU A 83 -11.24 1.49 -3.58
C LEU A 83 -10.16 1.07 -4.59
N ALA A 84 -10.55 0.57 -5.76
CA ALA A 84 -9.62 0.15 -6.81
C ALA A 84 -9.17 1.30 -7.72
N ASP A 85 -9.84 2.47 -7.68
CA ASP A 85 -9.48 3.62 -8.52
C ASP A 85 -8.33 4.43 -7.90
N TRP A 86 -8.29 4.49 -6.57
CA TRP A 86 -7.33 5.30 -5.84
C TRP A 86 -5.86 4.86 -5.99
N PRO A 87 -5.49 3.56 -5.92
CA PRO A 87 -4.11 3.14 -6.15
C PRO A 87 -3.58 3.61 -7.50
N ALA A 88 -4.38 3.46 -8.58
CA ALA A 88 -4.00 3.94 -9.91
C ALA A 88 -3.84 5.46 -9.99
N TYR A 89 -4.60 6.23 -9.20
CA TYR A 89 -4.40 7.67 -9.08
C TYR A 89 -3.06 7.99 -8.41
N PHE A 90 -2.77 7.36 -7.27
CA PHE A 90 -1.52 7.61 -6.54
C PHE A 90 -0.28 7.09 -7.28
N GLU A 91 -0.38 6.01 -8.04
CA GLU A 91 0.70 5.54 -8.91
C GLU A 91 1.12 6.62 -9.92
N ARG A 92 0.15 7.30 -10.55
CA ARG A 92 0.44 8.41 -11.46
C ARG A 92 1.06 9.61 -10.75
N GLU A 93 0.55 9.94 -9.56
CA GLU A 93 1.13 11.01 -8.75
C GLU A 93 2.59 10.70 -8.37
N LEU A 94 2.86 9.47 -7.92
CA LEU A 94 4.19 9.02 -7.48
C LEU A 94 5.17 8.82 -8.63
N ALA A 95 4.68 8.58 -9.85
CA ALA A 95 5.52 8.59 -11.05
C ALA A 95 5.93 10.00 -11.48
N GLY A 96 5.12 11.02 -11.15
CA GLY A 96 5.34 12.41 -11.56
C GLY A 96 6.15 13.25 -10.58
N ARG A 97 6.19 12.88 -9.29
CA ARG A 97 6.85 13.68 -8.23
C ARG A 97 7.37 12.82 -7.08
N PRO A 98 8.35 13.30 -6.29
CA PRO A 98 8.89 12.55 -5.15
C PRO A 98 7.80 12.11 -4.15
N TRP A 99 7.93 10.91 -3.60
CA TRP A 99 6.93 10.34 -2.69
C TRP A 99 6.66 11.19 -1.45
N ARG A 100 7.69 11.90 -0.96
CA ARG A 100 7.59 12.80 0.20
C ARG A 100 6.64 13.96 -0.10
N ASP A 101 6.68 14.48 -1.33
CA ASP A 101 5.84 15.60 -1.75
C ASP A 101 4.39 15.15 -1.91
N VAL A 102 4.16 13.96 -2.50
CA VAL A 102 2.82 13.35 -2.56
C VAL A 102 2.26 13.17 -1.15
N LEU A 103 3.03 12.57 -0.24
CA LEU A 103 2.59 12.35 1.14
C LEU A 103 2.30 13.68 1.85
N ALA A 104 3.16 14.69 1.70
CA ALA A 104 2.99 16.01 2.32
C ALA A 104 1.69 16.70 1.87
N VAL A 105 1.32 16.55 0.60
CA VAL A 105 0.08 17.09 0.04
C VAL A 105 -1.16 16.33 0.55
N TRP A 106 -1.07 15.00 0.64
CA TRP A 106 -2.22 14.15 0.89
C TRP A 106 -2.52 13.88 2.36
N TRP A 107 -1.53 13.82 3.26
CA TRP A 107 -1.79 13.53 4.66
C TRP A 107 -2.82 14.48 5.33
N PRO A 108 -2.85 15.82 5.11
CA PRO A 108 -3.87 16.66 5.72
C PRO A 108 -5.25 16.47 5.09
N ARG A 109 -5.30 16.08 3.79
CA ARG A 109 -6.55 15.81 3.06
C ARG A 109 -7.22 14.53 3.55
N LEU A 110 -6.42 13.55 3.95
CA LEU A 110 -6.88 12.24 4.42
C LEU A 110 -7.14 12.20 5.94
N LEU A 111 -6.58 13.15 6.68
CA LEU A 111 -6.69 13.22 8.14
C LEU A 111 -8.14 13.17 8.68
N PRO A 112 -9.14 13.81 8.04
CA PRO A 112 -10.54 13.70 8.50
C PRO A 112 -11.05 12.25 8.54
N GLY A 113 -10.55 11.36 7.67
CA GLY A 113 -10.90 9.95 7.59
C GLY A 113 -9.98 9.01 8.37
N ILE A 114 -9.12 9.52 9.28
CA ILE A 114 -8.07 8.71 9.95
C ILE A 114 -8.61 7.49 10.72
N ALA A 115 -9.84 7.58 11.26
CA ALA A 115 -10.48 6.46 11.96
C ALA A 115 -11.08 5.40 11.02
N GLY A 116 -11.24 5.72 9.73
CA GLY A 116 -11.72 4.82 8.69
C GLY A 116 -10.87 3.55 8.61
N GLY A 117 -11.51 2.40 8.40
CA GLY A 117 -10.84 1.09 8.42
C GLY A 117 -10.18 0.78 9.78
N ALA A 118 -10.70 1.34 10.89
CA ALA A 118 -10.15 1.21 12.23
C ALA A 118 -8.65 1.59 12.28
N THR A 119 -8.29 2.72 11.67
CA THR A 119 -6.91 3.28 11.58
C THR A 119 -5.90 2.44 10.78
N HIS A 120 -6.29 1.28 10.25
CA HIS A 120 -5.39 0.44 9.47
C HIS A 120 -4.85 1.10 8.20
N PRO A 121 -5.60 1.95 7.47
CA PRO A 121 -5.04 2.64 6.31
C PRO A 121 -3.82 3.51 6.66
N VAL A 122 -3.91 4.35 7.70
CA VAL A 122 -2.77 5.19 8.13
C VAL A 122 -1.63 4.35 8.70
N ILE A 123 -1.92 3.24 9.38
CA ILE A 123 -0.90 2.29 9.82
C ILE A 123 -0.18 1.69 8.60
N ARG A 124 -0.92 1.26 7.57
CA ARG A 124 -0.35 0.72 6.32
C ARG A 124 0.54 1.74 5.61
N VAL A 125 0.14 3.02 5.58
CA VAL A 125 0.98 4.11 5.06
C VAL A 125 2.27 4.23 5.88
N GLY A 126 2.19 4.14 7.22
CA GLY A 126 3.37 4.13 8.07
C GLY A 126 4.34 2.99 7.77
N HIS A 127 3.84 1.78 7.50
CA HIS A 127 4.68 0.66 7.05
C HIS A 127 5.33 0.93 5.69
N ALA A 128 4.56 1.42 4.70
CA ALA A 128 5.09 1.77 3.38
C ALA A 128 6.16 2.87 3.44
N VAL A 129 5.96 3.89 4.27
CA VAL A 129 6.95 4.97 4.47
C VAL A 129 8.24 4.42 5.08
N ARG A 130 8.17 3.46 6.01
CA ARG A 130 9.39 2.84 6.56
C ARG A 130 10.21 2.13 5.49
N THR A 131 9.58 1.36 4.60
CA THR A 131 10.31 0.66 3.53
C THR A 131 11.00 1.61 2.56
N LEU A 132 10.41 2.80 2.33
CA LEU A 132 11.00 3.87 1.52
C LEU A 132 12.10 4.65 2.24
N LEU A 133 12.11 4.68 3.58
CA LEU A 133 13.17 5.33 4.37
C LEU A 133 14.38 4.44 4.59
N ASP A 134 14.18 3.12 4.72
CA ASP A 134 15.23 2.13 4.95
C ASP A 134 16.00 1.76 3.67
N ASP A 135 15.67 2.36 2.52
CA ASP A 135 16.31 2.05 1.24
C ASP A 135 17.77 2.54 1.20
N PRO A 136 18.76 1.62 1.12
CA PRO A 136 20.17 1.98 1.14
C PRO A 136 20.67 2.56 -0.19
N ASP A 137 19.93 2.42 -1.30
CA ASP A 137 20.32 2.94 -2.62
C ASP A 137 19.17 3.74 -3.27
N PRO A 138 19.21 5.08 -3.22
CA PRO A 138 18.22 5.94 -3.86
C PRO A 138 18.07 5.73 -5.38
N GLY A 139 18.99 5.00 -6.03
CA GLY A 139 18.94 4.63 -7.44
C GLY A 139 18.43 3.21 -7.72
N ALA A 140 18.21 2.38 -6.70
CA ALA A 140 17.61 1.05 -6.85
C ALA A 140 16.11 1.15 -7.14
N THR A 141 15.56 0.14 -7.83
CA THR A 141 14.14 0.14 -8.22
C THR A 141 13.24 -0.05 -6.99
N THR A 142 12.79 1.06 -6.39
CA THR A 142 11.77 1.10 -5.33
C THR A 142 10.35 0.94 -5.85
N ALA A 143 10.17 0.43 -7.07
CA ALA A 143 8.86 0.41 -7.73
C ALA A 143 7.80 -0.35 -6.90
N PRO A 144 8.07 -1.54 -6.33
CA PRO A 144 7.09 -2.21 -5.46
C PRO A 144 6.82 -1.46 -4.15
N ARG A 145 7.82 -0.83 -3.55
CA ARG A 145 7.66 -0.05 -2.30
C ARG A 145 6.88 1.24 -2.53
N THR A 146 7.13 1.90 -3.65
CA THR A 146 6.41 3.09 -4.09
C THR A 146 4.96 2.73 -4.47
N ALA A 147 4.75 1.61 -5.16
CA ALA A 147 3.42 1.07 -5.41
C ALA A 147 2.69 0.76 -4.10
N GLU A 148 3.36 0.17 -3.11
CA GLU A 148 2.75 -0.07 -1.79
C GLU A 148 2.30 1.22 -1.11
N LEU A 149 3.07 2.32 -1.23
CA LEU A 149 2.60 3.63 -0.78
C LEU A 149 1.34 4.08 -1.54
N ALA A 150 1.26 3.85 -2.84
CA ALA A 150 0.07 4.14 -3.65
C ALA A 150 -1.16 3.36 -3.16
N HIS A 151 -1.00 2.05 -2.94
CA HIS A 151 -2.05 1.19 -2.39
C HIS A 151 -2.47 1.61 -0.98
N ALA A 152 -1.53 1.99 -0.12
CA ALA A 152 -1.80 2.41 1.25
C ALA A 152 -2.54 3.75 1.31
N LEU A 153 -2.08 4.75 0.55
CA LEU A 153 -2.76 6.04 0.41
C LEU A 153 -4.15 5.85 -0.22
N GLY A 154 -4.26 4.98 -1.22
CA GLY A 154 -5.53 4.73 -1.88
C GLY A 154 -6.56 4.02 -1.00
N TYR A 155 -6.09 3.11 -0.13
CA TYR A 155 -6.95 2.54 0.88
C TYR A 155 -7.44 3.61 1.86
N TRP A 156 -6.59 4.54 2.28
CA TRP A 156 -6.99 5.63 3.19
C TRP A 156 -7.97 6.58 2.51
N ALA A 157 -7.74 6.94 1.25
CA ALA A 157 -8.60 7.84 0.49
C ALA A 157 -10.01 7.28 0.24
N ALA A 158 -10.18 5.96 0.25
CA ALA A 158 -11.47 5.29 0.09
C ALA A 158 -12.26 5.13 1.41
N ARG A 159 -11.76 5.66 2.54
CA ARG A 159 -12.31 5.45 3.89
C ARG A 159 -12.60 6.73 4.64
#